data_AF-A0A7S1LFQ6-F1
#
_entry.id   AF-A0A7S1LFQ6-F1
#
_cell.length_a   1.000
_cell.length_b   1.000
_cell.length_c   1.000
_cell.angle_alpha   90.00
_cell.angle_beta   90.00
_cell.angle_gamma   90.00
#
_symmetry.space_group_name_H-M   'P 1'
#
loop_
_entity.id
_entity.type
_entity.pdbx_description
1 polymer ?
#
loop_
_entity_poly.entity_id
_entity_poly.type
_entity_poly.pdbx_seq_one_letter_code
_entity_poly.pdbx_strand_id
1 'polypeptide(L)'
;WEMADRSFLNFVEQTPSVVSLMWAVAVFCNAKSAGTGMLVYCAFRVLFPIFWSIRGRWTLLIELSTQPCYAVINYWFVSLLYLAFTGKQFGSLMPSNCFAFVLAAIGLQVAGTLAVMPLGFGFASLLALGFRGEGRGGDRQPGSSSDGSEDA
;
A
#
# COMPACT_ATOMS: atom_id res chain seq x y z
N TRP A 1 21.79 -9.01 -9.41
CA TRP A 1 21.80 -7.54 -9.33
C TRP A 1 20.38 -7.00 -9.34
N GLU A 2 19.52 -7.38 -10.29
CA GLU A 2 18.10 -6.93 -10.37
C GLU A 2 17.31 -7.13 -9.06
N MET A 3 17.47 -8.28 -8.39
CA MET A 3 16.82 -8.55 -7.10
C MET A 3 17.25 -7.61 -5.96
N ALA A 4 18.55 -7.27 -5.93
CA ALA A 4 19.10 -6.35 -4.92
C ALA A 4 18.63 -4.92 -5.19
N ASP A 5 18.59 -4.53 -6.47
CA ASP A 5 18.16 -3.20 -6.91
C ASP A 5 16.68 -2.94 -6.56
N ARG A 6 15.80 -3.92 -6.81
CA ARG A 6 14.38 -3.82 -6.38
C ARG A 6 14.23 -3.70 -4.88
N SER A 7 15.02 -4.45 -4.11
CA SER A 7 14.97 -4.38 -2.64
C SER A 7 15.46 -3.03 -2.12
N PHE A 8 16.51 -2.50 -2.73
CA PHE A 8 17.08 -1.20 -2.41
C PHE A 8 16.11 -0.06 -2.75
N LEU A 9 15.54 -0.04 -3.95
CA LEU A 9 14.55 0.96 -4.37
C LEU A 9 13.32 0.94 -3.44
N ASN A 10 12.81 -0.25 -3.11
CA ASN A 10 11.69 -0.37 -2.18
C ASN A 10 12.02 0.18 -0.78
N PHE A 11 13.26 0.02 -0.33
CA PHE A 11 13.73 0.59 0.94
C PHE A 11 13.82 2.12 0.88
N VAL A 12 14.45 2.66 -0.17
CA VAL A 12 14.62 4.11 -0.36
C VAL A 12 13.28 4.82 -0.49
N GLU A 13 12.32 4.24 -1.21
CA GLU A 13 10.99 4.83 -1.41
C GLU A 13 10.21 4.97 -0.09
N GLN A 14 10.32 3.98 0.81
CA GLN A 14 9.55 3.99 2.07
C GLN A 14 10.23 4.75 3.21
N THR A 15 11.57 4.86 3.19
CA THR A 15 12.35 5.42 4.30
C THR A 15 11.93 6.86 4.68
N PRO A 16 11.77 7.81 3.73
CA PRO A 16 11.38 9.17 4.07
C PRO A 16 10.05 9.25 4.82
N SER A 17 9.04 8.50 4.38
CA SER A 17 7.71 8.47 5.01
C SER A 17 7.78 7.86 6.41
N VAL A 18 8.49 6.74 6.58
CA VAL A 18 8.64 6.06 7.87
C VAL A 18 9.38 6.93 8.88
N VAL A 19 10.50 7.54 8.48
CA VAL A 19 11.31 8.39 9.38
C VAL A 19 10.53 9.65 9.78
N SER A 20 9.86 10.30 8.83
CA SER A 20 9.05 11.49 9.12
C SER A 20 7.91 11.17 10.10
N LEU A 21 7.24 10.03 9.88
CA LEU A 21 6.15 9.57 10.74
C LEU A 21 6.66 9.18 12.15
N MET A 22 7.81 8.50 12.22
CA MET A 22 8.46 8.16 13.49
C MET A 22 8.75 9.42 14.31
N TRP A 23 9.32 10.45 13.69
CA TRP A 23 9.61 11.73 14.36
C TRP A 23 8.33 12.43 14.83
N ALA A 24 7.29 12.45 14.00
CA ALA A 24 5.99 13.00 14.40
C ALA A 24 5.44 12.26 15.64
N VAL A 25 5.45 10.94 15.66
CA VAL A 25 5.01 10.15 16.84
C VAL A 25 5.92 10.38 18.04
N ALA A 26 7.23 10.52 17.84
CA ALA A 26 8.16 10.78 18.93
C ALA A 26 7.89 12.13 19.61
N VAL A 27 7.59 13.17 18.82
CA VAL A 27 7.32 14.53 19.30
C VAL A 27 5.92 14.65 19.92
N PHE A 28 4.89 14.14 19.26
CA PHE A 28 3.50 14.40 19.65
C PHE A 28 2.86 13.30 20.51
N CYS A 29 3.30 12.05 20.36
CA CYS A 29 2.72 10.93 21.10
C CYS A 29 3.63 10.47 22.23
N ASN A 30 4.74 9.80 21.89
CA ASN A 30 5.66 9.19 22.85
C ASN A 30 6.96 8.70 22.17
N ALA A 31 8.11 9.26 22.56
CA ALA A 31 9.42 8.88 22.03
C ALA A 31 9.78 7.40 22.26
N LYS A 32 9.43 6.82 23.41
CA LYS A 32 9.69 5.40 23.71
C LYS A 32 8.88 4.49 22.78
N SER A 33 7.61 4.83 22.53
CA SER A 33 6.76 4.08 21.58
C SER A 33 7.29 4.18 20.15
N ALA A 34 7.75 5.35 19.73
CA ALA A 34 8.36 5.54 18.41
C ALA A 34 9.64 4.71 18.26
N GLY A 35 10.56 4.76 19.24
CA GLY A 35 11.79 3.96 19.21
C GLY A 35 11.52 2.46 19.18
N THR A 36 10.58 1.98 20.00
CA THR A 36 10.22 0.54 20.02
C THR A 36 9.60 0.11 18.69
N GLY A 37 8.69 0.91 18.13
CA GLY A 37 8.08 0.63 16.82
C GLY A 37 9.12 0.61 15.70
N MET A 38 10.08 1.53 15.71
CA MET A 38 11.13 1.58 14.70
C MET A 38 12.08 0.39 14.78
N LEU A 39 12.41 -0.08 15.98
CA LEU A 39 13.22 -1.30 16.16
C LEU A 39 12.51 -2.52 15.56
N VAL A 40 11.21 -2.68 15.82
CA VAL A 40 10.40 -3.76 15.23
C VAL A 40 10.37 -3.63 13.71
N TYR A 41 10.11 -2.42 13.19
CA TYR A 41 10.13 -2.13 11.76
C TYR A 41 11.46 -2.55 11.13
N CYS A 42 12.59 -2.09 11.66
CA CYS A 42 13.93 -2.42 11.15
C CYS A 42 14.22 -3.91 11.18
N ALA A 43 13.86 -4.61 12.27
CA ALA A 43 14.07 -6.05 12.39
C ALA A 43 13.37 -6.84 11.27
N PHE A 44 12.10 -6.53 11.00
CA PHE A 44 11.35 -7.17 9.91
C PHE A 44 11.80 -6.68 8.53
N ARG A 45 12.25 -5.42 8.41
CA ARG A 45 12.75 -4.87 7.15
C ARG A 45 14.04 -5.55 6.68
N VAL A 46 14.91 -5.96 7.60
CA VAL A 46 16.11 -6.75 7.29
C VAL A 46 15.76 -8.14 6.73
N LEU A 47 14.62 -8.73 7.11
CA LEU A 47 14.18 -10.02 6.60
C LEU A 47 13.72 -9.97 5.13
N PHE A 48 13.24 -8.81 4.67
CA PHE A 48 12.75 -8.65 3.30
C PHE A 48 13.79 -9.03 2.22
N PRO A 49 15.01 -8.44 2.17
CA PRO A 49 16.01 -8.83 1.17
C PRO A 49 16.45 -10.29 1.31
N ILE A 50 16.47 -10.84 2.54
CA ILE A 50 16.78 -12.25 2.79
C ILE A 50 15.73 -13.14 2.12
N PHE A 51 14.44 -12.92 2.39
CA PHE A 51 13.36 -13.71 1.80
C PHE A 51 13.23 -13.50 0.29
N TRP A 52 13.46 -12.28 -0.18
CA TRP A 52 13.48 -11.97 -1.61
C TRP A 52 14.57 -12.77 -2.35
N SER A 53 15.75 -12.95 -1.74
CA SER A 53 16.88 -13.67 -2.34
C SER A 53 16.62 -15.17 -2.59
N ILE A 54 15.65 -15.79 -1.89
CA ILE A 54 15.41 -17.24 -1.98
C ILE A 54 14.78 -17.64 -3.31
N ARG A 55 13.77 -16.89 -3.77
CA ARG A 55 13.00 -17.24 -4.99
C ARG A 55 12.82 -16.09 -5.99
N GLY A 56 13.20 -14.86 -5.64
CA GLY A 56 13.08 -13.69 -6.52
C GLY A 56 11.65 -13.35 -6.96
N ARG A 57 10.63 -13.85 -6.26
CA ARG A 57 9.21 -13.62 -6.54
C ARG A 57 8.46 -13.37 -5.24
N TRP A 58 7.31 -12.72 -5.34
CA TRP A 58 6.43 -12.51 -4.19
C TRP A 58 6.01 -13.86 -3.58
N THR A 59 6.16 -14.00 -2.26
CA THR A 59 5.84 -15.21 -1.49
C THR A 59 5.28 -14.83 -0.12
N LEU A 60 4.65 -15.79 0.56
CA LEU A 60 4.15 -15.58 1.92
C LEU A 60 5.25 -15.17 2.90
N LEU A 61 6.51 -15.58 2.70
CA LEU A 61 7.63 -15.14 3.53
C LEU A 61 7.88 -13.63 3.39
N ILE A 62 7.83 -13.11 2.17
CA ILE A 62 7.95 -11.68 1.91
C ILE A 62 6.79 -10.95 2.59
N GLU A 63 5.58 -11.47 2.47
CA GLU A 63 4.41 -10.90 3.13
C GLU A 63 4.57 -10.89 4.67
N LEU A 64 5.08 -11.97 5.25
CA LEU A 64 5.39 -12.03 6.68
C LEU A 64 6.44 -11.00 7.11
N SER A 65 7.38 -10.61 6.24
CA SER A 65 8.35 -9.54 6.53
C SER A 65 7.78 -8.13 6.35
N THR A 66 6.76 -7.95 5.50
CA THR A 66 6.21 -6.62 5.20
C THR A 66 5.00 -6.27 6.06
N GLN A 67 4.16 -7.24 6.44
CA GLN A 67 2.96 -7.00 7.25
C GLN A 67 3.27 -6.33 8.60
N PRO A 68 4.31 -6.75 9.37
CA PRO A 68 4.67 -6.07 10.62
C PRO A 68 5.14 -4.63 10.41
N CYS A 69 5.84 -4.36 9.30
CA CYS A 69 6.25 -3.01 8.93
C CYS A 69 5.03 -2.10 8.71
N TYR A 70 4.02 -2.59 7.98
CA TYR A 70 2.77 -1.86 7.78
C TYR A 70 1.98 -1.70 9.09
N ALA A 71 1.98 -2.70 9.96
CA ALA A 71 1.34 -2.61 11.27
C ALA A 71 1.91 -1.46 12.11
N VAL A 72 3.24 -1.29 12.13
CA VAL A 72 3.90 -0.16 12.83
C VAL A 72 3.47 1.19 12.24
N ILE A 73 3.51 1.33 10.91
CA ILE A 73 3.13 2.58 10.21
C ILE A 73 1.67 2.92 10.48
N ASN A 74 0.77 1.95 10.34
CA ASN A 74 -0.67 2.15 10.57
C ASN A 74 -0.96 2.51 12.04
N TYR A 75 -0.28 1.87 13.00
CA TYR A 75 -0.41 2.21 14.41
C TYR A 75 0.01 3.66 14.68
N TRP A 76 1.13 4.11 14.10
CA TRP A 76 1.59 5.49 14.22
C TRP A 76 0.63 6.49 13.59
N PHE A 77 0.12 6.19 12.41
CA PHE A 77 -0.85 7.04 11.72
C PHE A 77 -2.15 7.18 12.52
N VAL A 78 -2.71 6.06 13.01
CA VAL A 78 -3.91 6.07 13.87
C VAL A 78 -3.65 6.82 15.18
N SER A 79 -2.46 6.66 15.78
CA SER A 79 -2.11 7.36 17.01
C SER A 79 -2.09 8.87 16.83
N LEU A 80 -1.50 9.35 15.74
CA LEU A 80 -1.46 10.78 15.40
C LEU A 80 -2.85 11.32 15.06
N LEU A 81 -3.63 10.60 14.24
CA LEU A 81 -4.99 11.02 13.92
C LEU A 81 -5.87 11.09 15.17
N TYR A 82 -5.83 10.05 16.01
CA TYR A 82 -6.60 10.01 17.25
C TYR A 82 -6.21 11.16 18.19
N LEU A 83 -4.91 11.44 18.32
CA LEU A 83 -4.42 12.57 19.09
C LEU A 83 -4.90 13.91 18.50
N ALA A 84 -4.83 14.07 17.18
CA ALA A 84 -5.26 15.30 16.50
C ALA A 84 -6.77 15.57 16.67
N PHE A 85 -7.61 14.54 16.61
CA PHE A 85 -9.06 14.70 16.73
C PHE A 85 -9.58 14.75 18.16
N THR A 86 -8.93 14.08 19.11
CA THR A 86 -9.45 13.91 20.48
C THR A 86 -8.62 14.60 21.56
N GLY A 87 -7.38 15.00 21.25
CA GLY A 87 -6.41 15.48 22.23
C GLY A 87 -5.92 14.40 23.21
N LYS A 88 -6.28 13.13 23.00
CA LYS A 88 -5.93 12.01 23.90
C LYS A 88 -4.96 11.05 23.22
N GLN A 89 -4.18 10.33 24.04
CA GLN A 89 -3.24 9.33 23.56
C GLN A 89 -3.94 8.01 23.21
N PHE A 90 -3.79 7.55 21.97
CA PHE A 90 -4.42 6.32 21.47
C PHE A 90 -4.02 5.07 22.27
N GLY A 91 -2.78 5.02 22.76
CA GLY A 91 -2.27 3.92 23.57
C GLY A 91 -3.10 3.61 24.82
N SER A 92 -3.87 4.57 25.34
CA SER A 92 -4.76 4.35 26.49
C SER A 92 -5.98 3.49 26.18
N LEU A 93 -6.37 3.38 24.90
CA LEU A 93 -7.51 2.56 24.45
C LEU A 93 -7.09 1.15 24.01
N MET A 94 -5.79 0.90 23.95
CA MET A 94 -5.27 -0.37 23.44
C MET A 94 -5.60 -1.50 24.43
N PRO A 95 -6.20 -2.61 23.97
CA PRO A 95 -6.45 -3.73 24.84
C PRO A 95 -5.11 -4.30 25.33
N SER A 96 -5.04 -4.60 26.63
CA SER A 96 -3.86 -5.24 27.24
C SER A 96 -3.63 -6.66 26.72
N ASN A 97 -4.67 -7.29 26.16
CA ASN A 97 -4.60 -8.62 25.59
C ASN A 97 -4.19 -8.58 24.12
N CYS A 98 -3.06 -9.22 23.80
CA CYS A 98 -2.51 -9.32 22.45
C CYS A 98 -3.50 -9.94 21.44
N PHE A 99 -4.24 -10.98 21.81
CA PHE A 99 -5.22 -11.61 20.91
C PHE A 99 -6.37 -10.66 20.59
N ALA A 100 -6.89 -9.94 21.60
CA ALA A 100 -7.93 -8.96 21.38
C ALA A 100 -7.45 -7.82 20.46
N PHE A 101 -6.20 -7.39 20.62
CA PHE A 101 -5.57 -6.41 19.73
C PHE A 101 -5.51 -6.93 18.28
N VAL A 102 -5.02 -8.15 18.07
CA VAL A 102 -4.90 -8.74 16.71
C VAL A 102 -6.28 -8.86 16.06
N LEU A 103 -7.29 -9.34 16.77
CA LEU A 103 -8.65 -9.46 16.25
C LEU A 103 -9.24 -8.08 15.91
N ALA A 104 -9.02 -7.07 16.75
CA ALA A 104 -9.46 -5.71 16.49
C ALA A 104 -8.76 -5.11 15.25
N ALA A 105 -7.46 -5.35 15.09
CA ALA A 105 -6.70 -4.90 13.93
C ALA A 105 -7.19 -5.56 12.63
N ILE A 106 -7.43 -6.88 12.64
CA ILE A 106 -8.01 -7.60 11.50
C ILE A 106 -9.41 -7.06 11.20
N GLY A 107 -10.26 -6.90 12.21
CA GLY A 107 -11.60 -6.37 12.05
C GLY A 107 -11.60 -4.97 11.43
N LEU A 108 -10.73 -4.07 11.91
CA LEU A 108 -10.57 -2.73 11.37
C LEU A 108 -10.07 -2.75 9.92
N GLN A 109 -9.09 -3.62 9.61
CA GLN A 109 -8.57 -3.78 8.25
C GLN A 109 -9.65 -4.25 7.27
N VAL A 110 -10.44 -5.25 7.66
CA VAL A 110 -11.56 -5.76 6.86
C VAL A 110 -12.62 -4.68 6.67
N ALA A 111 -13.02 -4.01 7.75
CA ALA A 111 -14.01 -2.93 7.69
C ALA A 111 -13.55 -1.77 6.80
N GLY A 112 -12.29 -1.33 6.93
CA GLY A 112 -11.71 -0.28 6.09
C GLY A 112 -11.65 -0.70 4.62
N THR A 113 -11.26 -1.94 4.33
CA THR A 113 -11.24 -2.47 2.96
C THR A 113 -12.64 -2.45 2.34
N LEU A 114 -13.64 -2.91 3.08
CA LEU A 114 -15.04 -2.93 2.62
C LEU A 114 -15.60 -1.51 2.44
N ALA A 115 -15.18 -0.54 3.25
CA ALA A 115 -15.61 0.85 3.13
C ALA A 115 -15.01 1.58 1.92
N VAL A 116 -13.73 1.32 1.60
CA VAL A 116 -13.02 1.97 0.50
C VAL A 116 -13.29 1.29 -0.86
N MET A 117 -13.60 -0.01 -0.85
CA MET A 117 -13.83 -0.79 -2.08
C MET A 117 -14.88 -0.16 -3.02
N PRO A 118 -16.07 0.29 -2.55
CA PRO A 118 -17.05 0.97 -3.41
C PRO A 118 -16.52 2.26 -4.04
N LEU A 119 -15.71 3.03 -3.31
CA LEU A 119 -15.11 4.27 -3.82
C LEU A 119 -14.11 3.97 -4.93
N GLY A 120 -13.27 2.94 -4.74
CA GLY A 120 -12.29 2.50 -5.74
C GLY A 120 -12.96 1.99 -7.02
N PHE A 121 -13.93 1.08 -6.90
CA PHE A 121 -14.66 0.57 -8.06
C PHE A 121 -15.54 1.63 -8.73
N GLY A 122 -16.14 2.52 -7.95
CA GLY A 122 -16.91 3.65 -8.48
C GLY A 122 -16.04 4.59 -9.30
N PHE A 123 -14.88 4.97 -8.79
CA PHE A 123 -13.93 5.83 -9.50
C PHE A 123 -13.38 5.17 -10.78
N ALA A 124 -13.02 3.89 -10.71
CA ALA A 124 -12.57 3.14 -11.90
C ALA A 124 -13.67 3.06 -12.98
N SER A 125 -14.93 2.89 -12.57
CA SER A 125 -16.07 2.86 -13.49
C SER A 125 -16.28 4.21 -14.16
N LEU A 126 -16.13 5.32 -13.42
CA LEU A 126 -16.20 6.68 -13.97
C LEU A 126 -15.09 6.95 -14.99
N LEU A 127 -13.86 6.54 -14.70
CA LEU A 127 -12.75 6.66 -15.65
C LEU A 127 -12.99 5.84 -16.92
N ALA A 128 -13.49 4.62 -16.79
CA ALA A 128 -13.81 3.76 -17.94
C ALA A 128 -14.89 4.37 -18.86
N LEU A 129 -15.86 5.09 -18.30
CA LEU A 129 -16.85 5.83 -19.07
C LEU A 129 -16.23 7.01 -19.84
N GLY A 130 -15.29 7.73 -19.23
CA GLY A 130 -14.59 8.85 -19.86
C GLY A 130 -13.80 8.44 -21.11
N PHE A 131 -13.05 7.36 -21.04
CA PHE A 131 -12.20 6.90 -22.17
C PHE A 131 -12.96 6.14 -23.27
N ARG A 132 -14.20 5.68 -23.02
CA ARG A 132 -15.03 5.05 -24.06
C ARG A 132 -15.55 6.01 -25.13
N GLY A 133 -15.47 7.32 -24.89
CA GLY A 133 -15.98 8.35 -25.81
C GLY A 133 -15.11 8.59 -27.04
N GLU A 134 -13.79 8.37 -26.98
CA GLU A 134 -12.86 8.78 -28.05
C GLU A 134 -12.70 7.74 -29.18
N GLY A 135 -13.16 6.50 -29.00
CA GLY A 135 -12.93 5.42 -29.97
C GLY A 135 -13.92 5.32 -31.13
N ARG A 136 -14.98 6.15 -31.20
CA ARG A 136 -16.10 5.95 -32.14
C ARG A 136 -16.04 6.75 -33.44
N GLY A 137 -14.96 7.48 -33.70
CA GLY A 137 -14.83 8.36 -34.88
C GLY A 137 -14.12 7.76 -36.10
N GLY A 138 -13.69 6.49 -36.06
CA GLY A 138 -12.65 5.97 -36.94
C GLY A 138 -13.03 4.89 -37.95
N ASP A 139 -14.29 4.48 -38.11
CA ASP A 139 -14.67 3.54 -39.18
C ASP A 139 -14.91 4.31 -40.50
N ARG A 140 -13.84 4.90 -41.05
CA ARG A 140 -13.81 5.15 -42.50
C ARG A 140 -13.52 3.80 -43.16
N GLN A 141 -14.57 3.20 -43.73
CA GLN A 141 -14.40 2.08 -44.65
C GLN A 141 -13.35 2.47 -45.71
N PRO A 142 -12.22 1.74 -45.83
CA PRO A 142 -11.40 1.85 -47.02
C PRO A 142 -12.27 1.35 -48.17
N GLY A 143 -12.61 2.28 -49.06
CA GLY A 143 -13.38 2.01 -50.25
C GLY A 143 -12.79 0.82 -50.98
N SER A 144 -13.64 -0.17 -51.24
CA SER A 144 -13.38 -1.26 -52.17
C SER A 144 -13.11 -0.66 -53.55
N SER A 145 -11.84 -0.44 -53.88
CA SER A 145 -11.41 -0.27 -55.27
C SER A 145 -11.53 -1.63 -55.94
N SER A 146 -12.66 -1.77 -56.62
CA SER A 146 -12.99 -2.78 -57.62
C SER A 146 -11.92 -2.89 -58.69
N ASP A 147 -11.55 -4.15 -58.98
CA ASP A 147 -11.32 -4.73 -60.30
C ASP A 147 -11.07 -3.79 -61.48
N GLY A 148 -9.95 -4.03 -62.16
CA GLY A 148 -9.70 -3.47 -63.49
C GLY A 148 -8.50 -4.09 -64.18
N SER A 149 -8.78 -5.09 -65.03
CA SER A 149 -8.05 -5.49 -66.24
C SER A 149 -6.64 -6.09 -66.10
N GLU A 150 -6.57 -7.42 -66.08
CA GLU A 150 -5.59 -8.16 -66.89
C GLU A 150 -6.07 -8.15 -68.34
N ASP A 151 -5.30 -7.55 -69.24
CA ASP A 151 -5.38 -7.81 -70.69
C ASP A 151 -3.97 -7.76 -71.30
N ALA A 152 -3.64 -8.89 -71.95
CA ALA A 152 -2.58 -9.17 -72.93
C ALA A 152 -1.10 -9.26 -72.48
#